data_AF-A0A955M4F3-F1
#
_entry.id   AF-A0A955M4F3-F1
#
_cell.length_a   1.000
_cell.length_b   1.000
_cell.length_c   1.000
_cell.angle_alpha   90.00
_cell.angle_beta   90.00
_cell.angle_gamma   90.00
#
_symmetry.space_group_name_H-M   'P 1'
#
loop_
_entity.id
_entity.type
_entity.pdbx_description
1 polymer ?
#
loop_
_entity_poly.entity_id
_entity_poly.type
_entity_poly.pdbx_seq_one_letter_code
_entity_poly.pdbx_strand_id
1 'polypeptide(L)'
;MELSATQEGIKHVGVGRKGSRPLSADLVDRIGAEVRAGRVPGAVLGAFLAGLVMKGPDTNERRLNAFFGKPVLDDPVTLADLLAGSAPELIHAMCARLLAGEELNVDEARNLGRYLFAADAADTVCGMAASVLRVRYETPDEYEGLLSSISDTFEPAFQTPVPSGRPVMNLAEPFDGVRRSYMITPLVMRDLKQRGFRVVGMCGRSSGPKYGNNLKSVADALEARFLSGNQELIDADHPFGWFLDQADLSPALDRWVEIRREIIKRPFLATLERFVDPCRAQLMVASAFHPPYGEKMLTICERAGYPASIVVRNGMEGTIAFPLIRSARILCSVRLSSGEYRRHEIIFDPAKVLSRPYTKEEILTDPDLAVNARLIQAFCERGVTDNPHFDDRVKVTCAGLAEAVEWISCHAGK
;
A
#
# COMPACT_ATOMS: atom_id res chain seq x y z
N MET A 1 -16.25 -0.30 -17.50
CA MET A 1 -15.38 0.11 -18.63
C MET A 1 -14.78 -1.16 -19.21
N GLU A 2 -14.89 -1.35 -20.52
CA GLU A 2 -14.25 -2.46 -21.23
C GLU A 2 -12.74 -2.24 -21.25
N LEU A 3 -11.95 -3.29 -21.08
CA LEU A 3 -10.49 -3.17 -21.08
C LEU A 3 -9.96 -3.14 -22.51
N SER A 4 -8.91 -2.36 -22.76
CA SER A 4 -8.13 -2.50 -23.99
C SER A 4 -7.52 -3.89 -24.13
N ALA A 5 -7.14 -4.29 -25.34
CA ALA A 5 -6.47 -5.56 -25.58
C ALA A 5 -5.14 -5.64 -24.80
N THR A 6 -4.41 -4.53 -24.71
CA THR A 6 -3.15 -4.50 -23.95
C THR A 6 -3.38 -4.65 -22.43
N GLN A 7 -4.43 -4.04 -21.87
CA GLN A 7 -4.82 -4.26 -20.47
C GLN A 7 -5.30 -5.70 -20.22
N GLU A 8 -6.03 -6.29 -21.17
CA GLU A 8 -6.36 -7.72 -21.14
C GLU A 8 -5.07 -8.57 -21.10
N GLY A 9 -4.07 -8.23 -21.93
CA GLY A 9 -2.73 -8.84 -21.89
C GLY A 9 -2.04 -8.74 -20.53
N ILE A 10 -2.09 -7.57 -19.87
CA ILE A 10 -1.54 -7.39 -18.51
C ILE A 10 -2.16 -8.37 -17.51
N LYS A 11 -3.45 -8.71 -17.64
CA LYS A 11 -4.07 -9.72 -16.75
C LYS A 11 -3.38 -11.07 -16.87
N HIS A 12 -2.96 -11.46 -18.07
CA HIS A 12 -2.30 -12.74 -18.35
C HIS A 12 -0.84 -12.75 -17.93
N VAL A 13 -0.09 -11.65 -18.09
CA VAL A 13 1.37 -11.64 -17.87
C VAL A 13 1.80 -11.10 -16.50
N GLY A 14 1.00 -10.24 -15.86
CA GLY A 14 1.34 -9.57 -14.60
C GLY A 14 0.93 -10.33 -13.33
N VAL A 15 1.05 -11.67 -13.32
CA VAL A 15 0.68 -12.53 -12.16
C VAL A 15 1.91 -13.18 -11.52
N GLY A 16 3.03 -13.27 -12.25
CA GLY A 16 4.27 -13.89 -11.80
C GLY A 16 4.60 -15.16 -12.59
N ARG A 17 5.86 -15.58 -12.58
CA ARG A 17 6.38 -16.68 -13.43
C ARG A 17 5.56 -17.98 -13.38
N LYS A 18 4.94 -18.31 -12.24
CA LYS A 18 4.12 -19.53 -12.06
C LYS A 18 2.62 -19.33 -12.30
N GLY A 19 2.14 -18.08 -12.36
CA GLY A 19 0.72 -17.75 -12.48
C GLY A 19 0.33 -17.12 -13.81
N SER A 20 1.32 -16.62 -14.57
CA SER A 20 1.11 -16.01 -15.86
C SER A 20 0.78 -17.03 -16.94
N ARG A 21 -0.06 -16.66 -17.90
CA ARG A 21 -0.57 -17.55 -18.98
C ARG A 21 -0.13 -17.05 -20.36
N PRO A 22 0.04 -17.94 -21.35
CA PRO A 22 0.19 -17.54 -22.74
C PRO A 22 -0.96 -16.65 -23.23
N LEU A 23 -0.64 -15.70 -24.11
CA LEU A 23 -1.62 -14.93 -24.87
C LEU A 23 -2.14 -15.75 -26.05
N SER A 24 -3.43 -15.64 -26.37
CA SER A 24 -3.98 -16.23 -27.59
C SER A 24 -3.44 -15.49 -28.84
N ALA A 25 -3.47 -16.16 -30.00
CA ALA A 25 -3.07 -15.52 -31.26
C ALA A 25 -3.92 -14.27 -31.57
N ASP A 26 -5.24 -14.34 -31.36
CA ASP A 26 -6.17 -13.20 -31.51
C ASP A 26 -5.78 -12.03 -30.60
N LEU A 27 -5.47 -12.30 -29.32
CA LEU A 27 -5.10 -11.26 -28.38
C LEU A 27 -3.75 -10.62 -28.76
N VAL A 28 -2.78 -11.41 -29.23
CA VAL A 28 -1.50 -10.89 -29.76
C VAL A 28 -1.73 -9.95 -30.95
N ASP A 29 -2.60 -10.33 -31.88
CA ASP A 29 -2.90 -9.53 -33.07
C ASP A 29 -3.63 -8.23 -32.72
N ARG A 30 -4.59 -8.29 -31.79
CA ARG A 30 -5.29 -7.10 -31.26
C ARG A 30 -4.33 -6.15 -30.54
N ILE A 31 -3.44 -6.66 -29.70
CA ILE A 31 -2.41 -5.86 -29.01
C ILE A 31 -1.49 -5.19 -30.04
N GLY A 32 -0.99 -5.95 -31.01
CA GLY A 32 -0.13 -5.41 -32.08
C GLY A 32 -0.82 -4.29 -32.88
N ALA A 33 -2.11 -4.42 -33.14
CA ALA A 33 -2.90 -3.37 -33.80
C ALA A 33 -3.07 -2.11 -32.93
N GLU A 34 -3.25 -2.26 -31.60
CA GLU A 34 -3.28 -1.12 -30.67
C GLU A 34 -1.93 -0.39 -30.62
N VAL A 35 -0.83 -1.14 -30.53
CA VAL A 35 0.54 -0.60 -30.52
C VAL A 35 0.83 0.17 -31.81
N ARG A 36 0.55 -0.41 -32.97
CA ARG A 36 0.78 0.24 -34.28
C ARG A 36 -0.02 1.53 -34.44
N ALA A 37 -1.21 1.57 -33.85
CA ALA A 37 -2.06 2.75 -33.90
C ALA A 37 -1.66 3.84 -32.90
N GLY A 38 -0.64 3.62 -32.07
CA GLY A 38 -0.22 4.57 -31.03
C GLY A 38 -1.29 4.81 -29.96
N ARG A 39 -2.18 3.84 -29.74
CA ARG A 39 -3.33 3.98 -28.82
C ARG A 39 -3.08 3.40 -27.42
N VAL A 40 -1.90 2.85 -27.17
CA VAL A 40 -1.56 2.24 -25.87
C VAL A 40 -0.95 3.32 -24.96
N PRO A 41 -1.53 3.63 -23.79
CA PRO A 41 -0.91 4.52 -22.81
C PRO A 41 0.47 4.02 -22.40
N GLY A 42 1.41 4.93 -22.13
CA GLY A 42 2.80 4.59 -21.83
C GLY A 42 2.94 3.59 -20.67
N ALA A 43 2.24 3.85 -19.55
CA ALA A 43 2.25 2.96 -18.39
C ALA A 43 1.71 1.56 -18.71
N VAL A 44 0.65 1.47 -19.52
CA VAL A 44 0.09 0.19 -19.97
C VAL A 44 1.10 -0.57 -20.84
N LEU A 45 1.74 0.12 -21.79
CA LEU A 45 2.75 -0.48 -22.67
C LEU A 45 3.95 -1.02 -21.88
N GLY A 46 4.51 -0.18 -21.00
CA GLY A 46 5.64 -0.55 -20.15
C GLY A 46 5.33 -1.73 -19.24
N ALA A 47 4.17 -1.71 -18.58
CA ALA A 47 3.76 -2.79 -17.69
C ALA A 47 3.54 -4.11 -18.44
N PHE A 48 2.93 -4.05 -19.62
CA PHE A 48 2.68 -5.21 -20.46
C PHE A 48 3.98 -5.84 -20.97
N LEU A 49 4.84 -5.07 -21.63
CA LEU A 49 6.09 -5.59 -22.22
C LEU A 49 7.03 -6.14 -21.14
N ALA A 50 7.19 -5.42 -20.04
CA ALA A 50 8.01 -5.87 -18.92
C ALA A 50 7.45 -7.16 -18.30
N GLY A 51 6.13 -7.23 -18.09
CA GLY A 51 5.49 -8.44 -17.57
C GLY A 51 5.63 -9.64 -18.50
N LEU A 52 5.57 -9.41 -19.82
CA LEU A 52 5.73 -10.43 -20.84
C LEU A 52 7.18 -10.96 -20.89
N VAL A 53 8.18 -10.07 -20.86
CA VAL A 53 9.61 -10.45 -20.79
C VAL A 53 9.91 -11.22 -19.51
N MET A 54 9.45 -10.73 -18.35
CA MET A 54 9.66 -11.41 -17.05
C MET A 54 8.99 -12.78 -16.98
N LYS A 55 7.89 -12.98 -17.71
CA LYS A 55 7.24 -14.30 -17.85
C LYS A 55 8.11 -15.25 -18.69
N GLY A 56 8.82 -14.72 -19.67
CA GLY A 56 9.42 -15.48 -20.77
C GLY A 56 8.41 -15.64 -21.91
N PRO A 57 8.50 -14.85 -22.99
CA PRO A 57 7.56 -14.90 -24.09
C PRO A 57 7.75 -16.16 -24.95
N ASP A 58 6.65 -16.76 -25.38
CA ASP A 58 6.64 -17.89 -26.30
C ASP A 58 6.73 -17.47 -27.78
N THR A 59 6.74 -18.44 -28.69
CA THR A 59 6.84 -18.21 -30.14
C THR A 59 5.70 -17.35 -30.69
N ASN A 60 4.47 -17.51 -30.19
CA ASN A 60 3.32 -16.72 -30.63
C ASN A 60 3.45 -15.27 -30.13
N GLU A 61 3.86 -15.08 -28.88
CA GLU A 61 4.02 -13.76 -28.28
C GLU A 61 5.17 -12.97 -28.90
N ARG A 62 6.26 -13.64 -29.31
CA ARG A 62 7.39 -13.00 -30.03
C ARG A 62 7.03 -12.40 -31.38
N ARG A 63 5.85 -12.73 -31.94
CA ARG A 63 5.30 -12.02 -33.12
C ARG A 63 5.15 -10.51 -32.86
N LEU A 64 5.04 -10.10 -31.59
CA LEU A 64 4.96 -8.69 -31.22
C LEU A 64 6.23 -7.88 -31.58
N ASN A 65 7.41 -8.51 -31.69
CA ASN A 65 8.64 -7.82 -32.12
C ASN A 65 8.49 -7.14 -33.50
N ALA A 66 7.68 -7.72 -34.39
CA ALA A 66 7.44 -7.16 -35.73
C ALA A 66 6.78 -5.78 -35.70
N PHE A 67 6.06 -5.43 -34.63
CA PHE A 67 5.41 -4.13 -34.49
C PHE A 67 6.36 -3.03 -33.98
N PHE A 68 7.51 -3.42 -33.40
CA PHE A 68 8.54 -2.50 -32.92
C PHE A 68 9.73 -2.39 -33.88
N GLY A 69 9.83 -3.29 -34.86
CA GLY A 69 10.95 -3.33 -35.81
C GLY A 69 12.30 -3.71 -35.19
N LYS A 70 12.29 -4.20 -33.94
CA LYS A 70 13.46 -4.58 -33.13
C LYS A 70 13.11 -5.78 -32.25
N PRO A 71 14.10 -6.57 -31.80
CA PRO A 71 13.89 -7.76 -30.96
C PRO A 71 13.63 -7.39 -29.48
N VAL A 72 12.64 -6.53 -29.21
CA VAL A 72 12.36 -5.96 -27.88
C VAL A 72 11.92 -7.00 -26.85
N LEU A 73 11.48 -8.18 -27.27
CA LEU A 73 11.13 -9.28 -26.37
C LEU A 73 12.26 -10.29 -26.14
N ASP A 74 13.39 -10.11 -26.84
CA ASP A 74 14.51 -11.05 -26.82
C ASP A 74 15.74 -10.48 -26.10
N ASP A 75 15.85 -9.16 -26.00
CA ASP A 75 16.98 -8.45 -25.38
C ASP A 75 16.51 -7.37 -24.38
N PRO A 76 16.80 -7.52 -23.08
CA PRO A 76 16.48 -6.54 -22.05
C PRO A 76 17.02 -5.13 -22.33
N VAL A 77 18.20 -5.00 -22.96
CA VAL A 77 18.80 -3.70 -23.27
C VAL A 77 17.99 -2.99 -24.35
N THR A 78 17.70 -3.69 -25.46
CA THR A 78 16.84 -3.16 -26.53
C THR A 78 15.45 -2.73 -26.01
N LEU A 79 14.87 -3.49 -25.07
CA LEU A 79 13.61 -3.11 -24.45
C LEU A 79 13.76 -1.88 -23.54
N ALA A 80 14.81 -1.82 -22.73
CA ALA A 80 15.10 -0.68 -21.89
C ALA A 80 15.23 0.60 -22.71
N ASP A 81 15.95 0.56 -23.84
CA ASP A 81 16.10 1.71 -24.74
C ASP A 81 14.77 2.18 -25.33
N LEU A 82 13.89 1.24 -25.69
CA LEU A 82 12.54 1.57 -26.17
C LEU A 82 11.73 2.27 -25.06
N LEU A 83 11.77 1.75 -23.84
CA LEU A 83 10.91 2.20 -22.74
C LEU A 83 11.42 3.47 -22.07
N ALA A 84 12.73 3.61 -21.91
CA ALA A 84 13.36 4.74 -21.23
C ALA A 84 13.42 6.00 -22.12
N GLY A 85 13.42 5.85 -23.45
CA GLY A 85 13.27 6.98 -24.37
C GLY A 85 14.35 8.05 -24.16
N SER A 86 13.97 9.23 -23.68
CA SER A 86 14.88 10.35 -23.39
C SER A 86 15.36 10.39 -21.93
N ALA A 87 15.15 9.34 -21.15
CA ALA A 87 15.62 9.28 -19.77
C ALA A 87 17.17 9.31 -19.70
N PRO A 88 17.73 9.71 -18.55
CA PRO A 88 19.19 9.66 -18.35
C PRO A 88 19.76 8.25 -18.54
N GLU A 89 21.03 8.14 -18.96
CA GLU A 89 21.73 6.88 -19.19
C GLU A 89 21.68 5.91 -17.99
N LEU A 90 21.76 6.46 -16.78
CA LEU A 90 21.62 5.69 -15.54
C LEU A 90 20.27 4.96 -15.46
N ILE A 91 19.18 5.59 -15.93
CA ILE A 91 17.85 4.99 -15.96
C ILE A 91 17.76 3.88 -17.00
N HIS A 92 18.39 4.05 -18.18
CA HIS A 92 18.49 2.98 -19.18
C HIS A 92 19.18 1.75 -18.58
N ALA A 93 20.33 1.94 -17.93
CA ALA A 93 21.08 0.85 -17.29
C ALA A 93 20.26 0.12 -16.20
N MET A 94 19.55 0.87 -15.34
CA MET A 94 18.70 0.27 -14.31
C MET A 94 17.49 -0.46 -14.90
N CYS A 95 16.87 0.06 -15.96
CA CYS A 95 15.77 -0.61 -16.66
C CYS A 95 16.23 -1.94 -17.27
N ALA A 96 17.40 -1.96 -17.94
CA ALA A 96 17.94 -3.17 -18.55
C ALA A 96 18.22 -4.27 -17.50
N ARG A 97 18.83 -3.90 -16.38
CA ARG A 97 19.08 -4.82 -15.25
C ARG A 97 17.80 -5.38 -14.65
N LEU A 98 16.82 -4.52 -14.38
CA LEU A 98 15.51 -4.94 -13.88
C LEU A 98 14.81 -5.91 -14.85
N LEU A 99 14.84 -5.62 -16.14
CA LEU A 99 14.26 -6.49 -17.18
C LEU A 99 15.02 -7.82 -17.35
N ALA A 100 16.31 -7.85 -17.02
CA ALA A 100 17.09 -9.07 -16.91
C ALA A 100 16.81 -9.88 -15.61
N GLY A 101 15.98 -9.33 -14.71
CA GLY A 101 15.61 -9.96 -13.45
C GLY A 101 16.61 -9.72 -12.33
N GLU A 102 17.56 -8.79 -12.50
CA GLU A 102 18.48 -8.40 -11.45
C GLU A 102 17.80 -7.54 -10.38
N GLU A 103 18.46 -7.46 -9.23
CA GLU A 103 18.04 -6.66 -8.08
C GLU A 103 18.85 -5.37 -8.01
N LEU A 104 18.22 -4.32 -7.48
CA LEU A 104 18.89 -3.05 -7.20
C LEU A 104 19.28 -2.98 -5.72
N ASN A 105 20.43 -2.37 -5.44
CA ASN A 105 20.76 -1.98 -4.07
C ASN A 105 19.98 -0.72 -3.64
N VAL A 106 20.14 -0.29 -2.38
CA VAL A 106 19.42 0.86 -1.80
C VAL A 106 19.59 2.14 -2.62
N ASP A 107 20.83 2.49 -3.01
CA ASP A 107 21.12 3.72 -3.74
C ASP A 107 20.58 3.70 -5.16
N GLU A 108 20.71 2.54 -5.84
CA GLU A 108 20.14 2.31 -7.16
C GLU A 108 18.62 2.44 -7.14
N ALA A 109 17.96 1.78 -6.17
CA ALA A 109 16.52 1.86 -6.01
C ALA A 109 16.04 3.27 -5.66
N ARG A 110 16.81 4.05 -4.87
CA ARG A 110 16.52 5.46 -4.60
C ARG A 110 16.65 6.31 -5.86
N ASN A 111 17.68 6.10 -6.67
CA ASN A 111 17.87 6.83 -7.93
C ASN A 111 16.78 6.51 -8.96
N LEU A 112 16.40 5.23 -9.09
CA LEU A 112 15.24 4.84 -9.88
C LEU A 112 13.97 5.53 -9.34
N GLY A 113 13.74 5.48 -8.04
CA GLY A 113 12.59 6.09 -7.40
C GLY A 113 12.50 7.61 -7.65
N ARG A 114 13.61 8.34 -7.54
CA ARG A 114 13.65 9.79 -7.86
C ARG A 114 13.20 10.08 -9.28
N TYR A 115 13.61 9.25 -10.24
CA TYR A 115 13.13 9.37 -11.61
C TYR A 115 11.64 9.03 -11.71
N LEU A 116 11.20 7.93 -11.09
CA LEU A 116 9.81 7.46 -11.11
C LEU A 116 8.80 8.46 -10.51
N PHE A 117 9.21 9.29 -9.57
CA PHE A 117 8.37 10.32 -8.96
C PHE A 117 8.59 11.72 -9.54
N ALA A 118 9.46 11.88 -10.53
CA ALA A 118 9.63 13.15 -11.23
C ALA A 118 8.40 13.48 -12.08
N ALA A 119 8.11 14.77 -12.25
CA ALA A 119 6.96 15.23 -13.02
C ALA A 119 7.03 14.84 -14.51
N ASP A 120 8.24 14.72 -15.05
CA ASP A 120 8.57 14.39 -16.44
C ASP A 120 9.02 12.93 -16.62
N ALA A 121 8.79 12.07 -15.62
CA ALA A 121 9.07 10.65 -15.71
C ALA A 121 8.32 10.02 -16.89
N ALA A 122 9.02 9.21 -17.70
CA ALA A 122 8.38 8.48 -18.79
C ALA A 122 7.42 7.43 -18.22
N ASP A 123 6.13 7.52 -18.58
CA ASP A 123 5.11 6.59 -18.09
C ASP A 123 5.41 5.13 -18.48
N THR A 124 6.10 4.91 -19.59
CA THR A 124 6.64 3.59 -19.99
C THR A 124 7.59 3.00 -18.95
N VAL A 125 8.47 3.81 -18.36
CA VAL A 125 9.36 3.37 -17.27
C VAL A 125 8.56 3.14 -15.99
N CYS A 126 7.58 4.00 -15.67
CA CYS A 126 6.70 3.81 -14.52
C CYS A 126 5.94 2.49 -14.59
N GLY A 127 5.33 2.20 -15.74
CA GLY A 127 4.65 0.93 -16.00
C GLY A 127 5.57 -0.27 -15.92
N MET A 128 6.77 -0.17 -16.53
CA MET A 128 7.79 -1.21 -16.48
C MET A 128 8.20 -1.53 -15.04
N ALA A 129 8.60 -0.52 -14.26
CA ALA A 129 9.03 -0.69 -12.88
C ALA A 129 7.91 -1.29 -12.03
N ALA A 130 6.67 -0.78 -12.18
CA ALA A 130 5.48 -1.31 -11.52
C ALA A 130 5.25 -2.81 -11.79
N SER A 131 5.55 -3.28 -13.00
CA SER A 131 5.37 -4.66 -13.42
C SER A 131 6.51 -5.57 -12.98
N VAL A 132 7.77 -5.18 -13.23
CA VAL A 132 8.95 -5.99 -12.88
C VAL A 132 9.02 -6.21 -11.38
N LEU A 133 8.97 -5.13 -10.60
CA LEU A 133 9.08 -5.17 -9.14
C LEU A 133 7.97 -6.04 -8.51
N ARG A 134 6.76 -5.95 -9.06
CA ARG A 134 5.63 -6.78 -8.64
C ARG A 134 5.83 -8.27 -8.97
N VAL A 135 6.34 -8.58 -10.16
CA VAL A 135 6.45 -9.96 -10.68
C VAL A 135 7.64 -10.69 -10.06
N ARG A 136 8.78 -10.01 -9.93
CA ARG A 136 9.99 -10.54 -9.28
C ARG A 136 9.85 -10.59 -7.75
N TYR A 137 8.98 -9.75 -7.20
CA TYR A 137 8.98 -9.30 -5.81
C TYR A 137 10.18 -8.42 -5.48
N GLU A 138 9.90 -7.34 -4.78
CA GLU A 138 10.89 -6.36 -4.37
C GLU A 138 11.69 -6.88 -3.16
N THR A 139 12.98 -6.57 -3.15
CA THR A 139 13.87 -6.86 -2.01
C THR A 139 13.70 -5.81 -0.90
N PRO A 140 14.16 -6.10 0.33
CA PRO A 140 14.20 -5.09 1.39
C PRO A 140 14.98 -3.82 1.02
N ASP A 141 16.10 -3.96 0.31
CA ASP A 141 16.94 -2.83 -0.10
C ASP A 141 16.25 -1.97 -1.16
N GLU A 142 15.52 -2.60 -2.09
CA GLU A 142 14.70 -1.89 -3.08
C GLU A 142 13.59 -1.09 -2.43
N TYR A 143 12.91 -1.67 -1.43
CA TYR A 143 11.89 -0.94 -0.67
C TYR A 143 12.47 0.25 0.08
N GLU A 144 13.63 0.08 0.72
CA GLU A 144 14.31 1.16 1.44
C GLU A 144 14.65 2.33 0.51
N GLY A 145 15.28 2.05 -0.64
CA GLY A 145 15.62 3.07 -1.63
C GLY A 145 14.39 3.77 -2.20
N LEU A 146 13.35 3.01 -2.58
CA LEU A 146 12.10 3.57 -3.08
C LEU A 146 11.37 4.41 -2.03
N LEU A 147 11.28 3.97 -0.77
CA LEU A 147 10.70 4.76 0.33
C LEU A 147 11.45 6.06 0.57
N SER A 148 12.79 6.01 0.51
CA SER A 148 13.62 7.20 0.63
C SER A 148 13.32 8.21 -0.47
N SER A 149 13.18 7.74 -1.72
CA SER A 149 12.80 8.61 -2.83
C SER A 149 11.38 9.17 -2.72
N ILE A 150 10.43 8.43 -2.15
CA ILE A 150 9.08 8.96 -1.87
C ILE A 150 9.16 10.08 -0.84
N SER A 151 10.00 9.93 0.19
CA SER A 151 10.19 10.96 1.21
C SER A 151 10.79 12.25 0.64
N ASP A 152 11.63 12.15 -0.39
CA ASP A 152 12.17 13.30 -1.12
C ASP A 152 11.06 14.11 -1.85
N THR A 153 9.85 13.55 -2.01
CA THR A 153 8.72 14.18 -2.72
C THR A 153 7.69 14.85 -1.81
N PHE A 154 7.85 14.77 -0.49
CA PHE A 154 6.88 15.39 0.41
C PHE A 154 6.83 16.91 0.22
N GLU A 155 5.64 17.48 0.30
CA GLU A 155 5.46 18.93 0.28
C GLU A 155 6.27 19.61 1.41
N PRO A 156 6.80 20.83 1.21
CA PRO A 156 7.68 21.49 2.17
C PRO A 156 7.12 21.59 3.60
N ALA A 157 5.80 21.72 3.75
CA ALA A 157 5.13 21.78 5.04
C ALA A 157 5.30 20.48 5.86
N PHE A 158 5.54 19.35 5.20
CA PHE A 158 5.79 18.03 5.77
C PHE A 158 7.29 17.69 5.88
N GLN A 159 8.16 18.66 5.65
CA GLN A 159 9.61 18.56 5.86
C GLN A 159 10.08 19.41 7.05
N THR A 160 9.17 19.77 7.96
CA THR A 160 9.47 20.61 9.13
C THR A 160 9.51 19.78 10.41
N PRO A 161 10.18 20.24 11.49
CA PRO A 161 10.23 19.50 12.74
C PRO A 161 8.83 19.29 13.33
N VAL A 162 8.50 18.07 13.73
CA VAL A 162 7.24 17.79 14.42
C VAL A 162 7.28 18.39 15.83
N PRO A 163 6.24 19.12 16.29
CA PRO A 163 6.20 19.68 17.63
C PRO A 163 6.41 18.62 18.72
N SER A 164 7.03 19.02 19.83
CA SER A 164 7.17 18.15 21.00
C SER A 164 5.80 17.88 21.64
N GLY A 165 5.66 16.72 22.30
CA GLY A 165 4.40 16.32 22.91
C GLY A 165 4.34 14.81 23.12
N ARG A 166 3.12 14.29 23.20
CA ARG A 166 2.86 12.85 23.28
C ARG A 166 3.44 12.09 22.08
N PRO A 167 3.79 10.79 22.22
CA PRO A 167 4.29 10.00 21.11
C PRO A 167 3.28 9.97 19.95
N VAL A 168 3.79 10.08 18.73
CA VAL A 168 2.99 10.01 17.50
C VAL A 168 2.85 8.55 17.08
N MET A 169 1.66 8.17 16.66
CA MET A 169 1.34 6.85 16.11
C MET A 169 0.70 7.01 14.73
N ASN A 170 1.33 6.46 13.70
CA ASN A 170 0.74 6.38 12.36
C ASN A 170 -0.12 5.11 12.25
N LEU A 171 -1.25 5.23 11.59
CA LEU A 171 -2.11 4.12 11.21
C LEU A 171 -2.36 4.18 9.71
N ALA A 172 -2.21 3.06 9.01
CA ALA A 172 -2.55 2.96 7.60
C ALA A 172 -3.31 1.68 7.27
N GLU A 173 -4.45 1.87 6.60
CA GLU A 173 -5.20 0.79 5.95
C GLU A 173 -4.73 0.59 4.52
N PRO A 174 -5.06 -0.53 3.86
CA PRO A 174 -5.02 -0.60 2.41
C PRO A 174 -5.91 0.48 1.79
N PHE A 175 -5.36 1.33 0.92
CA PHE A 175 -6.11 2.45 0.34
C PHE A 175 -7.21 2.00 -0.64
N ASP A 176 -7.20 0.72 -1.04
CA ASP A 176 -8.24 0.11 -1.87
C ASP A 176 -9.55 -0.12 -1.11
N GLY A 177 -9.54 -0.09 0.22
CA GLY A 177 -10.72 -0.10 1.08
C GLY A 177 -11.34 -1.49 1.31
N VAL A 178 -12.64 -1.51 1.62
CA VAL A 178 -13.43 -2.69 1.96
C VAL A 178 -14.75 -2.74 1.19
N ARG A 179 -15.25 -3.93 0.87
CA ARG A 179 -16.54 -4.13 0.17
C ARG A 179 -17.50 -5.05 0.91
N ARG A 180 -17.08 -5.64 2.03
CA ARG A 180 -17.84 -6.66 2.76
C ARG A 180 -17.83 -6.44 4.27
N SER A 181 -17.29 -5.32 4.73
CA SER A 181 -17.20 -4.95 6.14
C SER A 181 -17.24 -3.43 6.30
N TYR A 182 -17.63 -2.97 7.49
CA TYR A 182 -17.50 -1.58 7.88
C TYR A 182 -16.10 -1.28 8.39
N MET A 183 -15.58 -0.09 8.07
CA MET A 183 -14.30 0.36 8.61
C MET A 183 -14.46 0.91 10.02
N ILE A 184 -13.59 0.47 10.93
CA ILE A 184 -13.61 0.91 12.34
C ILE A 184 -12.38 1.75 12.73
N THR A 185 -11.49 2.02 11.78
CA THR A 185 -10.20 2.68 12.01
C THR A 185 -10.30 4.00 12.78
N PRO A 186 -11.29 4.90 12.53
CA PRO A 186 -11.43 6.11 13.34
C PRO A 186 -11.71 5.85 14.83
N LEU A 187 -12.44 4.78 15.16
CA LEU A 187 -12.71 4.39 16.55
C LEU A 187 -11.47 3.76 17.21
N VAL A 188 -10.67 3.01 16.44
CA VAL A 188 -9.36 2.52 16.88
C VAL A 188 -8.42 3.70 17.17
N MET A 189 -8.38 4.69 16.29
CA MET A 189 -7.60 5.93 16.49
C MET A 189 -8.04 6.66 17.75
N ARG A 190 -9.35 6.75 18.01
CA ARG A 190 -9.89 7.35 19.25
C ARG A 190 -9.40 6.62 20.51
N ASP A 191 -9.47 5.29 20.53
CA ASP A 191 -9.00 4.48 21.67
C ASP A 191 -7.49 4.70 21.93
N LEU A 192 -6.68 4.69 20.86
CA LEU A 192 -5.24 4.95 20.95
C LEU A 192 -4.92 6.38 21.39
N LYS A 193 -5.71 7.37 20.96
CA LYS A 193 -5.60 8.75 21.47
C LYS A 193 -5.87 8.82 22.97
N GLN A 194 -6.90 8.12 23.45
CA GLN A 194 -7.22 8.03 24.88
C GLN A 194 -6.10 7.35 25.69
N ARG A 195 -5.31 6.48 25.05
CA ARG A 195 -4.08 5.87 25.62
C ARG A 195 -2.86 6.78 25.58
N GLY A 196 -3.01 8.03 25.14
CA GLY A 196 -1.95 9.04 25.22
C GLY A 196 -1.09 9.19 23.97
N PHE A 197 -1.55 8.77 22.80
CA PHE A 197 -0.86 8.99 21.52
C PHE A 197 -1.45 10.16 20.73
N ARG A 198 -0.61 10.85 19.95
CA ARG A 198 -1.04 11.66 18.80
C ARG A 198 -1.20 10.73 17.60
N VAL A 199 -2.44 10.41 17.26
CA VAL A 199 -2.74 9.44 16.18
C VAL A 199 -2.89 10.15 14.83
N VAL A 200 -2.27 9.58 13.80
CA VAL A 200 -2.35 10.05 12.41
C VAL A 200 -2.83 8.91 11.51
N GLY A 201 -4.00 9.08 10.92
CA GLY A 201 -4.59 8.14 9.97
C GLY A 201 -4.16 8.50 8.56
N MET A 202 -3.19 7.76 8.02
CA MET A 202 -2.72 7.94 6.66
C MET A 202 -3.72 7.36 5.66
N CYS A 203 -4.13 8.18 4.71
CA CYS A 203 -5.16 7.82 3.74
C CYS A 203 -4.87 8.44 2.38
N GLY A 204 -5.66 8.07 1.38
CA GLY A 204 -5.53 8.62 0.04
C GLY A 204 -6.61 8.07 -0.89
N ARG A 205 -6.57 8.53 -2.13
CA ARG A 205 -7.49 8.07 -3.18
C ARG A 205 -7.27 6.57 -3.45
N SER A 206 -8.36 5.85 -3.73
CA SER A 206 -8.28 4.44 -4.08
C SER A 206 -7.79 4.27 -5.52
N SER A 207 -6.70 3.52 -5.69
CA SER A 207 -6.28 3.01 -7.01
C SER A 207 -6.99 1.69 -7.39
N GLY A 208 -8.00 1.26 -6.62
CA GLY A 208 -8.62 -0.05 -6.78
C GLY A 208 -7.78 -1.22 -6.26
N PRO A 209 -8.22 -2.47 -6.50
CA PRO A 209 -9.35 -2.86 -7.35
C PRO A 209 -10.70 -2.91 -6.62
N LYS A 210 -10.75 -2.72 -5.30
CA LYS A 210 -11.99 -2.86 -4.52
C LYS A 210 -12.92 -1.65 -4.75
N TYR A 211 -12.40 -0.43 -4.61
CA TYR A 211 -13.20 0.81 -4.76
C TYR A 211 -14.40 0.91 -3.81
N GLY A 212 -14.37 0.22 -2.67
CA GLY A 212 -15.37 0.38 -1.63
C GLY A 212 -14.93 1.42 -0.59
N ASN A 213 -15.58 1.42 0.58
CA ASN A 213 -15.25 2.36 1.66
C ASN A 213 -13.76 2.24 2.03
N ASN A 214 -13.04 3.36 2.00
CA ASN A 214 -11.65 3.45 2.42
C ASN A 214 -11.46 4.56 3.47
N LEU A 215 -10.27 4.66 4.06
CA LEU A 215 -10.06 5.56 5.21
C LEU A 215 -10.31 7.02 4.85
N LYS A 216 -9.93 7.43 3.64
CA LYS A 216 -10.17 8.79 3.13
C LYS A 216 -11.66 9.09 3.03
N SER A 217 -12.43 8.25 2.35
CA SER A 217 -13.89 8.43 2.22
C SER A 217 -14.63 8.46 3.56
N VAL A 218 -14.19 7.65 4.54
CA VAL A 218 -14.76 7.64 5.89
C VAL A 218 -14.36 8.89 6.66
N ALA A 219 -13.12 9.36 6.54
CA ALA A 219 -12.65 10.59 7.15
C ALA A 219 -13.42 11.81 6.62
N ASP A 220 -13.62 11.89 5.30
CA ASP A 220 -14.41 12.95 4.66
C ASP A 220 -15.87 12.92 5.14
N ALA A 221 -16.50 11.73 5.18
CA ALA A 221 -17.88 11.57 5.66
C ALA A 221 -18.06 11.89 7.16
N LEU A 222 -16.98 11.88 7.93
CA LEU A 222 -16.95 12.24 9.34
C LEU A 222 -16.51 13.70 9.58
N GLU A 223 -16.26 14.47 8.51
CA GLU A 223 -15.71 15.83 8.57
C GLU A 223 -14.44 15.90 9.43
N ALA A 224 -13.57 14.90 9.28
CA ALA A 224 -12.38 14.77 10.10
C ALA A 224 -11.34 15.87 9.83
N ARG A 225 -10.42 16.07 10.78
CA ARG A 225 -9.31 17.02 10.63
C ARG A 225 -8.16 16.42 9.83
N PHE A 226 -7.83 17.04 8.71
CA PHE A 226 -6.66 16.73 7.90
C PHE A 226 -5.49 17.65 8.27
N LEU A 227 -4.28 17.08 8.32
CA LEU A 227 -3.05 17.84 8.49
C LEU A 227 -2.68 18.52 7.17
N SER A 228 -2.26 19.78 7.25
CA SER A 228 -1.63 20.50 6.13
C SER A 228 -0.11 20.69 6.30
N GLY A 229 0.45 20.25 7.43
CA GLY A 229 1.90 20.25 7.68
C GLY A 229 2.29 19.72 9.06
N ASN A 230 3.57 19.50 9.31
CA ASN A 230 4.02 18.91 10.59
C ASN A 230 3.75 19.81 11.79
N GLN A 231 3.79 21.14 11.63
CA GLN A 231 3.57 22.09 12.73
C GLN A 231 2.16 21.99 13.33
N GLU A 232 1.19 21.48 12.57
CA GLU A 232 -0.19 21.30 13.03
C GLU A 232 -0.35 20.05 13.91
N LEU A 233 0.62 19.14 13.94
CA LEU A 233 0.57 17.90 14.69
C LEU A 233 0.73 18.13 16.21
N ILE A 234 -0.19 18.88 16.79
CA ILE A 234 -0.33 19.11 18.23
C ILE A 234 -1.36 18.13 18.82
N ASP A 235 -1.51 18.14 20.14
CA ASP A 235 -2.56 17.40 20.83
C ASP A 235 -3.95 17.97 20.47
N ALA A 236 -4.52 17.47 19.38
CA ALA A 236 -5.77 17.99 18.84
C ALA A 236 -7.00 17.59 19.67
N ASP A 237 -7.90 18.53 19.85
CA ASP A 237 -9.24 18.29 20.41
C ASP A 237 -10.23 17.81 19.34
N HIS A 238 -9.84 16.78 18.58
CA HIS A 238 -10.72 16.07 17.65
C HIS A 238 -10.85 14.61 18.11
N PRO A 239 -12.05 13.98 18.09
CA PRO A 239 -12.27 12.65 18.66
C PRO A 239 -11.38 11.58 18.01
N PHE A 240 -11.09 11.73 16.72
CA PHE A 240 -10.34 10.74 15.94
C PHE A 240 -8.87 11.11 15.72
N GLY A 241 -8.36 12.19 16.33
CA GLY A 241 -7.02 12.71 16.04
C GLY A 241 -6.92 13.31 14.64
N TRP A 242 -5.78 13.09 13.97
CA TRP A 242 -5.45 13.68 12.68
C TRP A 242 -5.56 12.66 11.54
N PHE A 243 -5.94 13.12 10.36
CA PHE A 243 -5.82 12.39 9.11
C PHE A 243 -4.78 13.06 8.23
N LEU A 244 -4.12 12.28 7.37
CA LEU A 244 -3.19 12.81 6.38
C LEU A 244 -3.56 12.22 5.03
N ASP A 245 -3.96 13.08 4.10
CA ASP A 245 -4.23 12.69 2.73
C ASP A 245 -2.91 12.62 1.95
N GLN A 246 -2.70 11.53 1.23
CA GLN A 246 -1.58 11.34 0.33
C GLN A 246 -1.48 12.47 -0.71
N ALA A 247 -2.62 12.99 -1.19
CA ALA A 247 -2.64 14.08 -2.16
C ALA A 247 -2.04 15.39 -1.59
N ASP A 248 -2.29 15.67 -0.32
CA ASP A 248 -1.73 16.84 0.38
C ASP A 248 -0.27 16.61 0.81
N LEU A 249 0.10 15.35 1.08
CA LEU A 249 1.46 14.97 1.46
C LEU A 249 2.44 15.03 0.27
N SER A 250 2.07 14.42 -0.86
CA SER A 250 2.92 14.28 -2.04
C SER A 250 2.05 14.14 -3.29
N PRO A 251 1.85 15.23 -4.05
CA PRO A 251 1.18 15.17 -5.36
C PRO A 251 1.87 14.21 -6.33
N ALA A 252 3.20 14.08 -6.23
CA ALA A 252 3.98 13.13 -7.02
C ALA A 252 3.58 11.68 -6.74
N LEU A 253 3.36 11.33 -5.46
CA LEU A 253 2.87 10.01 -5.08
C LEU A 253 1.40 9.82 -5.45
N ASP A 254 0.56 10.83 -5.27
CA ASP A 254 -0.87 10.76 -5.62
C ASP A 254 -1.11 10.59 -7.14
N ARG A 255 -0.24 11.14 -8.01
CA ARG A 255 -0.27 10.89 -9.47
C ARG A 255 -0.27 9.39 -9.80
N TRP A 256 0.42 8.58 -9.00
CA TRP A 256 0.51 7.13 -9.22
C TRP A 256 -0.83 6.40 -9.05
N VAL A 257 -1.86 7.02 -8.46
CA VAL A 257 -3.21 6.47 -8.41
C VAL A 257 -3.75 6.23 -9.82
N GLU A 258 -3.55 7.18 -10.74
CA GLU A 258 -4.03 7.06 -12.13
C GLU A 258 -3.22 6.01 -12.91
N ILE A 259 -1.89 6.04 -12.79
CA ILE A 259 -0.99 5.02 -13.37
C ILE A 259 -1.42 3.62 -12.93
N ARG A 260 -1.73 3.44 -11.64
CA ARG A 260 -2.17 2.15 -11.08
C ARG A 260 -3.53 1.69 -11.60
N ARG A 261 -4.45 2.63 -11.84
CA ARG A 261 -5.75 2.32 -12.46
C ARG A 261 -5.59 1.87 -13.90
N GLU A 262 -4.68 2.50 -14.65
CA GLU A 262 -4.38 2.12 -16.03
C GLU A 262 -3.75 0.72 -16.14
N ILE A 263 -2.74 0.43 -15.32
CA ILE A 263 -2.05 -0.87 -15.33
C ILE A 263 -2.83 -2.00 -14.66
N ILE A 264 -3.96 -1.70 -13.99
CA ILE A 264 -4.92 -2.65 -13.38
C ILE A 264 -4.30 -3.71 -12.43
N LYS A 265 -3.12 -3.44 -11.89
CA LYS A 265 -2.36 -4.34 -10.98
C LYS A 265 -1.99 -3.57 -9.72
N ARG A 266 -1.59 -4.31 -8.67
CA ARG A 266 -1.12 -3.74 -7.39
C ARG A 266 0.42 -3.71 -7.37
N PRO A 267 1.10 -2.64 -7.79
CA PRO A 267 2.56 -2.63 -7.79
C PRO A 267 3.12 -2.47 -6.38
N PHE A 268 4.45 -2.38 -6.28
CA PHE A 268 5.20 -2.09 -5.05
C PHE A 268 4.58 -0.98 -4.18
N LEU A 269 4.02 0.06 -4.81
CA LEU A 269 3.38 1.19 -4.12
C LEU A 269 2.19 0.83 -3.25
N ALA A 270 1.40 -0.19 -3.63
CA ALA A 270 0.28 -0.65 -2.79
C ALA A 270 0.74 -1.14 -1.41
N THR A 271 2.03 -1.52 -1.31
CA THR A 271 2.69 -1.80 -0.05
C THR A 271 3.28 -0.53 0.56
N LEU A 272 4.14 0.19 -0.19
CA LEU A 272 4.98 1.27 0.33
C LEU A 272 4.22 2.52 0.78
N GLU A 273 3.11 2.87 0.12
CA GLU A 273 2.37 4.11 0.39
C GLU A 273 1.86 4.21 1.83
N ARG A 274 1.79 3.08 2.53
CA ARG A 274 1.38 2.97 3.93
C ARG A 274 2.51 3.22 4.92
N PHE A 275 3.77 3.16 4.50
CA PHE A 275 4.94 3.20 5.39
C PHE A 275 5.77 4.47 5.25
N VAL A 276 5.26 5.46 4.54
CA VAL A 276 5.87 6.80 4.51
C VAL A 276 5.70 7.48 5.88
N ASP A 277 6.71 8.21 6.37
CA ASP A 277 6.67 8.80 7.71
C ASP A 277 7.01 10.30 7.74
N PRO A 278 6.11 11.17 7.26
CA PRO A 278 6.31 12.61 7.39
C PRO A 278 6.23 13.06 8.85
N CYS A 279 5.54 12.30 9.72
CA CYS A 279 5.22 12.69 11.09
C CYS A 279 6.22 12.20 12.14
N ARG A 280 7.33 11.56 11.71
CA ARG A 280 8.37 11.02 12.60
C ARG A 280 7.76 10.16 13.72
N ALA A 281 6.84 9.27 13.37
CA ALA A 281 6.07 8.53 14.34
C ALA A 281 6.92 7.55 15.13
N GLN A 282 6.60 7.39 16.42
CA GLN A 282 7.26 6.42 17.28
C GLN A 282 6.70 5.00 17.07
N LEU A 283 5.47 4.90 16.55
CA LEU A 283 4.80 3.64 16.28
C LEU A 283 4.06 3.67 14.95
N MET A 284 4.18 2.60 14.17
CA MET A 284 3.36 2.35 12.97
C MET A 284 2.37 1.20 13.20
N VAL A 285 1.08 1.39 12.90
CA VAL A 285 0.08 0.32 12.85
C VAL A 285 -0.39 0.13 11.42
N ALA A 286 -0.17 -1.07 10.89
CA ALA A 286 -0.57 -1.45 9.55
C ALA A 286 -1.21 -2.84 9.54
N SER A 287 -1.69 -3.26 8.37
CA SER A 287 -2.17 -4.62 8.14
C SER A 287 -1.32 -5.38 7.10
N ALA A 288 -1.40 -6.70 7.12
CA ALA A 288 -0.89 -7.57 6.07
C ALA A 288 -2.00 -8.53 5.62
N PHE A 289 -2.34 -8.48 4.33
CA PHE A 289 -3.43 -9.28 3.75
C PHE A 289 -3.09 -10.79 3.66
N HIS A 290 -1.86 -11.14 3.30
CA HIS A 290 -1.44 -12.53 3.11
C HIS A 290 -0.45 -12.98 4.20
N PRO A 291 -0.61 -14.20 4.75
CA PRO A 291 0.24 -14.70 5.83
C PRO A 291 1.77 -14.55 5.62
N PRO A 292 2.37 -14.87 4.46
CA PRO A 292 3.81 -14.71 4.25
C PRO A 292 4.28 -13.25 4.21
N TYR A 293 3.35 -12.31 4.05
CA TYR A 293 3.67 -10.87 3.97
C TYR A 293 3.82 -10.24 5.35
N GLY A 294 3.46 -10.91 6.45
CA GLY A 294 3.59 -10.36 7.79
C GLY A 294 5.01 -9.92 8.13
N GLU A 295 5.97 -10.85 8.03
CA GLU A 295 7.39 -10.57 8.26
C GLU A 295 7.94 -9.54 7.28
N LYS A 296 7.48 -9.57 6.03
CA LYS A 296 7.84 -8.58 5.00
C LYS A 296 7.41 -7.17 5.41
N MET A 297 6.19 -6.99 5.93
CA MET A 297 5.72 -5.69 6.39
C MET A 297 6.50 -5.20 7.61
N LEU A 298 6.83 -6.08 8.56
CA LEU A 298 7.70 -5.70 9.69
C LEU A 298 9.07 -5.22 9.19
N THR A 299 9.71 -5.98 8.30
CA THR A 299 11.00 -5.56 7.71
C THR A 299 10.88 -4.20 7.02
N ILE A 300 9.78 -3.92 6.30
CA ILE A 300 9.57 -2.61 5.66
C ILE A 300 9.44 -1.51 6.72
N CYS A 301 8.68 -1.71 7.80
CA CYS A 301 8.61 -0.75 8.91
C CYS A 301 10.00 -0.45 9.50
N GLU A 302 10.80 -1.50 9.72
CA GLU A 302 12.13 -1.40 10.31
C GLU A 302 13.11 -0.64 9.39
N ARG A 303 13.08 -0.93 8.09
CA ARG A 303 13.87 -0.23 7.06
C ARG A 303 13.38 1.20 6.82
N ALA A 304 12.08 1.47 6.99
CA ALA A 304 11.53 2.83 6.99
C ALA A 304 11.97 3.65 8.22
N GLY A 305 12.58 3.01 9.22
CA GLY A 305 13.16 3.66 10.39
C GLY A 305 12.23 3.80 11.59
N TYR A 306 11.01 3.25 11.52
CA TYR A 306 10.04 3.29 12.62
C TYR A 306 10.63 2.63 13.88
N PRO A 307 10.66 3.31 15.04
CA PRO A 307 11.17 2.72 16.28
C PRO A 307 10.39 1.49 16.72
N ALA A 308 9.09 1.43 16.42
CA ALA A 308 8.26 0.27 16.69
C ALA A 308 7.13 0.15 15.68
N SER A 309 6.60 -1.05 15.50
CA SER A 309 5.47 -1.31 14.62
C SER A 309 4.57 -2.44 15.08
N ILE A 310 3.30 -2.37 14.67
CA ILE A 310 2.26 -3.37 14.85
C ILE A 310 1.70 -3.69 13.46
N VAL A 311 1.77 -4.95 13.06
CA VAL A 311 1.20 -5.45 11.80
C VAL A 311 0.11 -6.47 12.11
N VAL A 312 -1.14 -6.11 11.82
CA VAL A 312 -2.30 -6.98 11.97
C VAL A 312 -2.41 -7.92 10.78
N ARG A 313 -2.50 -9.22 11.06
CA ARG A 313 -2.78 -10.28 10.08
C ARG A 313 -4.16 -10.87 10.35
N ASN A 314 -4.76 -11.39 9.29
CA ASN A 314 -6.09 -12.03 9.30
C ASN A 314 -7.25 -11.08 9.67
N GLY A 315 -7.04 -9.77 9.62
CA GLY A 315 -8.11 -8.78 9.76
C GLY A 315 -9.16 -8.85 8.65
N MET A 316 -10.28 -8.19 8.86
CA MET A 316 -11.42 -8.15 7.93
C MET A 316 -10.99 -7.55 6.59
N GLU A 317 -11.08 -8.32 5.52
CA GLU A 317 -10.65 -7.93 4.16
C GLU A 317 -9.18 -7.42 4.08
N GLY A 318 -8.35 -7.82 5.04
CA GLY A 318 -6.97 -7.38 5.23
C GLY A 318 -6.82 -5.95 5.76
N THR A 319 -7.84 -5.42 6.44
CA THR A 319 -7.74 -4.22 7.27
C THR A 319 -7.12 -4.53 8.64
N ILE A 320 -6.97 -3.51 9.50
CA ILE A 320 -6.59 -3.72 10.90
C ILE A 320 -7.75 -4.22 11.79
N ALA A 321 -8.99 -4.25 11.27
CA ALA A 321 -10.16 -4.66 12.04
C ALA A 321 -10.16 -6.18 12.28
N PHE A 322 -10.32 -6.61 13.53
CA PHE A 322 -10.22 -8.03 13.88
C PHE A 322 -11.48 -8.80 13.47
N PRO A 323 -11.35 -10.06 13.06
CA PRO A 323 -12.50 -10.95 12.93
C PRO A 323 -13.08 -11.30 14.30
N LEU A 324 -14.36 -11.69 14.35
CA LEU A 324 -15.06 -12.04 15.59
C LEU A 324 -15.09 -13.56 15.86
N ILE A 325 -14.92 -14.36 14.81
CA ILE A 325 -15.06 -15.83 14.89
C ILE A 325 -13.73 -16.58 14.96
N ARG A 326 -12.60 -15.88 14.82
CA ARG A 326 -11.26 -16.48 14.78
C ARG A 326 -10.23 -15.55 15.38
N SER A 327 -9.09 -16.09 15.80
CA SER A 327 -8.02 -15.26 16.34
C SER A 327 -7.41 -14.32 15.29
N ALA A 328 -7.15 -13.08 15.70
CA ALA A 328 -6.27 -12.18 14.99
C ALA A 328 -4.81 -12.51 15.34
N ARG A 329 -3.90 -12.26 14.40
CA ARG A 329 -2.45 -12.36 14.64
C ARG A 329 -1.86 -10.96 14.59
N ILE A 330 -1.14 -10.58 15.62
CA ILE A 330 -0.56 -9.24 15.76
C ILE A 330 0.94 -9.41 15.82
N LEU A 331 1.63 -9.00 14.76
CA LEU A 331 3.07 -8.99 14.73
C LEU A 331 3.57 -7.65 15.27
N CYS A 332 4.39 -7.69 16.31
CA CYS A 332 4.99 -6.52 16.92
C CYS A 332 6.49 -6.51 16.61
N SER A 333 7.05 -5.34 16.37
CA SER A 333 8.50 -5.11 16.31
C SER A 333 8.86 -3.84 17.08
N VAL A 334 9.96 -3.85 17.82
CA VAL A 334 10.47 -2.71 18.58
C VAL A 334 11.99 -2.66 18.54
N ARG A 335 12.55 -1.47 18.31
CA ARG A 335 13.98 -1.21 18.31
C ARG A 335 14.50 -1.14 19.74
N LEU A 336 15.49 -1.97 20.04
CA LEU A 336 16.18 -2.02 21.30
C LEU A 336 17.26 -0.92 21.39
N SER A 337 17.80 -0.71 22.58
CA SER A 337 18.92 0.22 22.81
C SER A 337 20.17 -0.12 21.98
N SER A 338 20.37 -1.40 21.64
CA SER A 338 21.43 -1.89 20.76
C SER A 338 21.26 -1.49 19.29
N GLY A 339 20.07 -1.01 18.89
CA GLY A 339 19.70 -0.76 17.50
C GLY A 339 19.08 -1.97 16.79
N GLU A 340 19.14 -3.17 17.37
CA GLU A 340 18.46 -4.36 16.84
C GLU A 340 16.95 -4.31 17.07
N TYR A 341 16.18 -5.00 16.25
CA TYR A 341 14.73 -5.13 16.42
C TYR A 341 14.37 -6.44 17.11
N ARG A 342 13.54 -6.34 18.15
CA ARG A 342 12.87 -7.49 18.76
C ARG A 342 11.47 -7.65 18.18
N ARG A 343 11.18 -8.83 17.65
CA ARG A 343 9.86 -9.19 17.12
C ARG A 343 9.10 -10.14 18.05
N HIS A 344 7.78 -10.06 18.03
CA HIS A 344 6.89 -10.98 18.74
C HIS A 344 5.54 -11.12 18.03
N GLU A 345 4.94 -12.31 18.06
CA GLU A 345 3.59 -12.54 17.56
C GLU A 345 2.62 -12.77 18.74
N ILE A 346 1.57 -11.96 18.79
CA ILE A 346 0.44 -12.14 19.71
C ILE A 346 -0.70 -12.80 18.93
N ILE A 347 -1.24 -13.89 19.47
CA ILE A 347 -2.46 -14.53 18.97
C ILE A 347 -3.62 -14.06 19.86
N PHE A 348 -4.45 -13.15 19.34
CA PHE A 348 -5.55 -12.56 20.10
C PHE A 348 -6.86 -13.29 19.79
N ASP A 349 -7.41 -13.96 20.79
CA ASP A 349 -8.73 -14.62 20.71
C ASP A 349 -9.86 -13.64 21.05
N PRO A 350 -10.81 -13.36 20.13
CA PRO A 350 -11.98 -12.52 20.40
C PRO A 350 -12.78 -12.94 21.63
N ALA A 351 -12.77 -14.23 22.01
CA ALA A 351 -13.46 -14.74 23.19
C ALA A 351 -12.96 -14.10 24.51
N LYS A 352 -11.78 -13.46 24.52
CA LYS A 352 -11.29 -12.66 25.66
C LYS A 352 -12.18 -11.44 25.96
N VAL A 353 -12.92 -10.94 24.99
CA VAL A 353 -13.70 -9.68 25.07
C VAL A 353 -15.19 -9.92 24.87
N LEU A 354 -15.55 -10.88 24.02
CA LEU A 354 -16.94 -11.15 23.66
C LEU A 354 -17.74 -11.72 24.84
N SER A 355 -18.95 -11.17 25.07
CA SER A 355 -19.89 -11.74 26.04
C SER A 355 -20.56 -13.03 25.54
N ARG A 356 -20.60 -13.24 24.22
CA ARG A 356 -21.14 -14.42 23.56
C ARG A 356 -20.36 -14.73 22.27
N PRO A 357 -20.17 -16.01 21.92
CA PRO A 357 -19.48 -16.36 20.68
C PRO A 357 -20.35 -16.08 19.45
N TYR A 358 -19.69 -15.74 18.34
CA TYR A 358 -20.31 -15.69 17.01
C TYR A 358 -20.08 -17.02 16.27
N THR A 359 -21.10 -17.53 15.59
CA THR A 359 -20.97 -18.73 14.73
C THR A 359 -20.73 -18.39 13.26
N LYS A 360 -20.98 -17.14 12.86
CA LYS A 360 -20.74 -16.62 11.52
C LYS A 360 -20.19 -15.20 11.61
N GLU A 361 -19.26 -14.88 10.72
CA GLU A 361 -18.79 -13.52 10.53
C GLU A 361 -19.85 -12.72 9.76
N GLU A 362 -20.01 -11.45 10.10
CA GLU A 362 -20.85 -10.54 9.31
C GLU A 362 -20.11 -10.25 7.98
N ILE A 363 -20.76 -10.58 6.87
CA ILE A 363 -20.27 -10.32 5.52
C ILE A 363 -21.33 -9.46 4.82
N LEU A 364 -21.01 -8.18 4.66
CA LEU A 364 -21.85 -7.21 3.98
C LEU A 364 -21.68 -7.32 2.46
N THR A 365 -22.58 -6.69 1.71
CA THR A 365 -22.45 -6.53 0.26
C THR A 365 -22.45 -5.05 -0.05
N ASP A 366 -21.28 -4.52 -0.43
CA ASP A 366 -21.07 -3.11 -0.80
C ASP A 366 -21.66 -2.13 0.24
N PRO A 367 -21.12 -2.15 1.48
CA PRO A 367 -21.68 -1.40 2.60
C PRO A 367 -21.70 0.10 2.32
N ASP A 368 -22.83 0.73 2.61
CA ASP A 368 -23.04 2.16 2.39
C ASP A 368 -22.14 3.01 3.30
N LEU A 369 -21.52 4.05 2.72
CA LEU A 369 -20.59 4.94 3.40
C LEU A 369 -21.28 5.77 4.50
N ALA A 370 -22.48 6.27 4.26
CA ALA A 370 -23.23 7.06 5.25
C ALA A 370 -23.67 6.18 6.42
N VAL A 371 -24.02 4.91 6.17
CA VAL A 371 -24.27 3.95 7.25
C VAL A 371 -23.01 3.71 8.07
N ASN A 372 -21.84 3.57 7.43
CA ASN A 372 -20.57 3.41 8.14
C ASN A 372 -20.25 4.63 9.03
N ALA A 373 -20.37 5.85 8.48
CA ALA A 373 -20.14 7.09 9.23
C ALA A 373 -21.10 7.23 10.42
N ARG A 374 -22.39 6.93 10.21
CA ARG A 374 -23.42 6.93 11.27
C ARG A 374 -23.09 5.96 12.40
N LEU A 375 -22.62 4.74 12.09
CA LEU A 375 -22.21 3.76 13.09
C LEU A 375 -21.02 4.26 13.91
N ILE A 376 -20.03 4.88 13.25
CA ILE A 376 -18.87 5.48 13.93
C ILE A 376 -19.30 6.61 14.88
N GLN A 377 -20.16 7.53 14.43
CA GLN A 377 -20.66 8.62 15.26
C GLN A 377 -21.49 8.10 16.45
N ALA A 378 -22.41 7.16 16.19
CA ALA A 378 -23.22 6.51 17.22
C ALA A 378 -22.37 5.83 18.30
N PHE A 379 -21.37 5.05 17.91
CA PHE A 379 -20.43 4.43 18.84
C PHE A 379 -19.62 5.49 19.58
N CYS A 380 -19.25 6.58 18.89
CA CYS A 380 -18.48 7.64 19.50
C CYS A 380 -19.23 8.31 20.67
N GLU A 381 -20.51 8.58 20.48
CA GLU A 381 -21.40 9.20 21.47
C GLU A 381 -21.81 8.26 22.60
N ARG A 382 -22.13 7.00 22.29
CA ARG A 382 -22.83 6.10 23.22
C ARG A 382 -22.05 4.86 23.63
N GLY A 383 -20.95 4.54 22.95
CA GLY A 383 -20.19 3.30 23.12
C GLY A 383 -20.89 2.04 22.59
N VAL A 384 -22.02 2.21 21.90
CA VAL A 384 -22.88 1.14 21.37
C VAL A 384 -23.68 1.67 20.17
N THR A 385 -23.97 0.80 19.21
CA THR A 385 -24.76 1.09 18.00
C THR A 385 -25.97 0.15 17.90
N ASP A 386 -26.73 0.28 16.82
CA ASP A 386 -27.76 -0.68 16.43
C ASP A 386 -27.17 -1.92 15.73
N ASN A 387 -25.84 -2.01 15.56
CA ASN A 387 -25.13 -3.15 14.99
C ASN A 387 -24.17 -3.79 16.02
N PRO A 388 -24.58 -4.88 16.69
CA PRO A 388 -23.72 -5.58 17.66
C PRO A 388 -22.42 -6.14 17.08
N HIS A 389 -22.42 -6.58 15.81
CA HIS A 389 -21.20 -7.05 15.15
C HIS A 389 -20.19 -5.91 14.98
N PHE A 390 -20.65 -4.71 14.63
CA PHE A 390 -19.80 -3.52 14.55
C PHE A 390 -19.21 -3.19 15.94
N ASP A 391 -20.04 -3.14 16.97
CA ASP A 391 -19.62 -2.77 18.33
C ASP A 391 -18.59 -3.74 18.90
N ASP A 392 -18.85 -5.04 18.77
CA ASP A 392 -17.95 -6.08 19.25
C ASP A 392 -16.64 -6.08 18.46
N ARG A 393 -16.69 -5.78 17.15
CA ARG A 393 -15.48 -5.66 16.32
C ARG A 393 -14.60 -4.51 16.77
N VAL A 394 -15.19 -3.36 17.12
CA VAL A 394 -14.45 -2.23 17.71
C VAL A 394 -13.79 -2.67 19.01
N LYS A 395 -14.55 -3.25 19.95
CA LYS A 395 -14.04 -3.66 21.28
C LYS A 395 -12.92 -4.69 21.18
N VAL A 396 -13.11 -5.74 20.39
CA VAL A 396 -12.11 -6.81 20.18
C VAL A 396 -10.83 -6.24 19.56
N THR A 397 -10.96 -5.38 18.55
CA THR A 397 -9.79 -4.77 17.88
C THR A 397 -9.01 -3.86 18.83
N CYS A 398 -9.69 -2.97 19.55
CA CYS A 398 -9.05 -2.07 20.52
C CYS A 398 -8.35 -2.85 21.65
N ALA A 399 -8.98 -3.91 22.17
CA ALA A 399 -8.38 -4.75 23.22
C ALA A 399 -7.13 -5.48 22.75
N GLY A 400 -7.12 -6.01 21.52
CA GLY A 400 -5.94 -6.67 20.98
C GLY A 400 -4.80 -5.71 20.67
N LEU A 401 -5.11 -4.53 20.12
CA LEU A 401 -4.10 -3.49 19.92
C LEU A 401 -3.55 -2.95 21.25
N ALA A 402 -4.36 -2.93 22.31
CA ALA A 402 -3.88 -2.60 23.65
C ALA A 402 -2.80 -3.58 24.15
N GLU A 403 -3.02 -4.89 23.98
CA GLU A 403 -2.04 -5.94 24.35
C GLU A 403 -0.71 -5.75 23.58
N ALA A 404 -0.79 -5.38 22.30
CA ALA A 404 0.38 -5.09 21.48
C ALA A 404 1.12 -3.81 21.91
N VAL A 405 0.38 -2.73 22.21
CA VAL A 405 0.97 -1.47 22.72
C VAL A 405 1.64 -1.68 24.08
N GLU A 406 1.05 -2.47 24.97
CA GLU A 406 1.62 -2.82 26.27
C GLU A 406 2.91 -3.63 26.09
N TRP A 407 2.91 -4.63 25.19
CA TRP A 407 4.10 -5.39 24.87
C TRP A 407 5.23 -4.50 24.35
N ILE A 408 4.95 -3.59 23.42
CA ILE A 408 5.94 -2.65 22.88
C ILE A 408 6.49 -1.74 23.98
N SER A 409 5.60 -1.18 24.81
CA SER A 409 5.98 -0.29 25.92
C SER A 409 6.88 -0.97 26.95
N CYS A 410 6.68 -2.28 27.17
CA CYS A 410 7.53 -3.08 28.06
C CYS A 410 8.96 -3.31 27.52
N HIS A 411 9.20 -3.06 26.23
CA HIS A 411 10.46 -3.42 25.56
C HIS A 411 11.16 -2.24 24.89
N ALA A 412 10.45 -1.13 24.63
CA ALA A 412 11.03 0.07 24.04
C ALA A 412 12.17 0.63 24.92
N GLY A 413 13.35 0.84 24.32
CA GLY A 413 14.50 1.45 24.99
C GLY A 413 15.24 0.56 26.00
N LYS A 414 14.84 -0.71 26.15
CA LYS A 414 15.69 -1.76 26.73
C LYS A 414 16.67 -2.23 25.66
#